data_AF-A0A848W769-F1
#
_entry.id   AF-A0A848W769-F1
#
_cell.length_a   1.000
_cell.length_b   1.000
_cell.length_c   1.000
_cell.angle_alpha   90.00
_cell.angle_beta   90.00
_cell.angle_gamma   90.00
#
_symmetry.space_group_name_H-M   'P 1'
#
loop_
_entity.id
_entity.type
_entity.pdbx_description
1 polymer ?
#
loop_
_entity_poly.entity_id
_entity_poly.type
_entity_poly.pdbx_seq_one_letter_code
_entity_poly.pdbx_strand_id
1 'polypeptide(L)'
;ARWSVELKLADGATRRMQPRHIVMATGVSGIPNLPDIPSLPDYDGTVLHSSAYGSGEEWAGRKVIVLGTGNSGHDIAQDLHANGAHVTMIQRNPTLIVSVEPSAQLPYALYDEGPDLRDCDLIAASMPLPLVRKTHQMITAQSRELDKELLDRLTEVGFKLDYGRDDTGWQFKYLERGGGYYFNVGCSDLVASGEIGLVQFADIDRFVADGVRLQNGTTHPADLIVLATGFKGQDYLVRRLFGEAIADRAGPIWGFGDGDQELRNMWMRTGQPGLWFIAGSFAQCRIYSKYLGLQIKACEEGLIPLAREADQ
;
A
#
# COMPACT_ATOMS: atom_id res chain seq x y z
N ALA A 1 26.35 13.61 17.74
CA ALA A 1 26.30 12.14 17.80
C ALA A 1 26.49 11.57 16.40
N ARG A 2 27.06 10.36 16.28
CA ARG A 2 27.19 9.62 15.01
C ARG A 2 26.56 8.24 15.16
N TRP A 3 26.06 7.70 14.07
CA TRP A 3 25.60 6.33 13.98
C TRP A 3 26.78 5.36 13.95
N SER A 4 26.53 4.10 14.31
CA SER A 4 27.42 2.99 14.00
C SER A 4 26.66 2.05 13.09
N VAL A 5 27.08 1.96 11.82
CA VAL A 5 26.39 1.17 10.80
C VAL A 5 27.33 0.08 10.31
N GLU A 6 26.81 -1.14 10.20
CA GLU A 6 27.49 -2.28 9.63
C GLU A 6 26.80 -2.68 8.32
N LEU A 7 27.55 -2.66 7.22
CA LEU A 7 27.07 -3.00 5.88
C LEU A 7 27.61 -4.36 5.48
N LYS A 8 26.74 -5.24 4.98
CA LYS A 8 27.15 -6.45 4.26
C LYS A 8 27.26 -6.13 2.77
N LEU A 9 28.45 -6.30 2.22
CA LEU A 9 28.75 -6.06 0.81
C LEU A 9 28.39 -7.28 -0.04
N ALA A 10 28.36 -7.11 -1.36
CA ALA A 10 27.97 -8.16 -2.31
C ALA A 10 28.92 -9.38 -2.27
N ASP A 11 30.19 -9.18 -1.93
CA ASP A 11 31.20 -10.22 -1.73
C ASP A 11 31.10 -10.92 -0.36
N GLY A 12 30.12 -10.54 0.46
CA GLY A 12 29.93 -11.05 1.82
C GLY A 12 30.81 -10.38 2.87
N ALA A 13 31.72 -9.47 2.49
CA ALA A 13 32.53 -8.72 3.43
C ALA A 13 31.69 -7.71 4.22
N THR A 14 32.20 -7.33 5.38
CA THR A 14 31.54 -6.39 6.27
C THR A 14 32.28 -5.06 6.27
N ARG A 15 31.54 -3.95 6.12
CA ARG A 15 32.07 -2.59 6.22
C ARG A 15 31.38 -1.82 7.35
N ARG A 16 32.18 -1.24 8.25
CA ARG A 16 31.69 -0.35 9.30
C ARG A 16 31.79 1.11 8.89
N MET A 17 30.75 1.89 9.21
CA MET A 17 30.67 3.31 8.90
C MET A 17 30.09 4.08 10.10
N GLN A 18 30.50 5.35 10.22
CA GLN A 18 29.99 6.25 11.25
C GLN A 18 29.38 7.54 10.68
N PRO A 19 28.24 7.44 9.96
CA PRO A 19 27.59 8.60 9.39
C PRO A 19 26.90 9.44 10.47
N ARG A 20 26.71 10.73 10.19
CA ARG A 20 25.84 11.60 11.01
C ARG A 20 24.36 11.42 10.68
N HIS A 21 24.05 11.06 9.43
CA HIS A 21 22.69 10.90 8.92
C HIS A 21 22.48 9.52 8.29
N ILE A 22 21.29 8.96 8.51
CA ILE A 22 20.75 7.80 7.80
C ILE A 22 19.45 8.26 7.15
N VAL A 23 19.37 8.17 5.81
CA VAL A 23 18.16 8.47 5.04
C VAL A 23 17.55 7.16 4.58
N MET A 24 16.37 6.84 5.11
CA MET A 24 15.59 5.68 4.74
C MET A 24 14.82 5.97 3.45
N ALA A 25 15.35 5.44 2.35
CA ALA A 25 14.79 5.53 1.00
C ALA A 25 14.47 4.13 0.42
N THR A 26 13.96 3.23 1.27
CA THR A 26 13.85 1.79 0.97
C THR A 26 12.50 1.37 0.37
N GLY A 27 11.61 2.33 0.07
CA GLY A 27 10.23 2.04 -0.35
C GLY A 27 9.33 1.55 0.79
N VAL A 28 8.12 1.08 0.44
CA VAL A 28 7.05 0.73 1.42
C VAL A 28 6.53 -0.71 1.33
N SER A 29 7.05 -1.52 0.41
CA SER A 29 6.51 -2.87 0.11
C SER A 29 7.60 -3.95 0.12
N GLY A 30 8.43 -3.98 1.16
CA GLY A 30 9.59 -4.89 1.22
C GLY A 30 9.42 -6.14 2.10
N ILE A 31 8.51 -6.11 3.08
CA ILE A 31 8.35 -7.19 4.06
C ILE A 31 6.95 -7.76 3.97
N PRO A 32 6.76 -9.01 3.51
CA PRO A 32 5.46 -9.66 3.43
C PRO A 32 4.67 -9.60 4.74
N ASN A 33 3.38 -9.29 4.64
CA ASN A 33 2.48 -9.36 5.79
C ASN A 33 1.76 -10.71 5.77
N LEU A 34 2.33 -11.69 6.47
CA LEU A 34 1.72 -13.01 6.65
C LEU A 34 0.71 -12.95 7.81
N PRO A 35 -0.60 -13.09 7.55
CA PRO A 35 -1.58 -13.18 8.62
C PRO A 35 -1.48 -14.54 9.33
N ASP A 36 -1.78 -14.55 10.62
CA ASP A 36 -2.01 -15.79 11.35
C ASP A 36 -3.44 -16.25 11.07
N ILE A 37 -3.59 -17.34 10.30
CA ILE A 37 -4.86 -17.98 9.97
C ILE A 37 -4.82 -19.39 10.54
N PRO A 38 -5.51 -19.67 11.66
CA PRO A 38 -5.31 -20.90 12.42
C PRO A 38 -5.49 -22.21 11.63
N SER A 39 -6.40 -22.25 10.66
CA SER A 39 -6.66 -23.44 9.83
C SER A 39 -5.85 -23.51 8.55
N LEU A 40 -5.13 -22.46 8.16
CA LEU A 40 -4.34 -22.47 6.92
C LEU A 40 -3.27 -23.58 6.90
N PRO A 41 -2.62 -23.97 8.03
CA PRO A 41 -1.74 -25.14 8.07
C PRO A 41 -2.41 -26.49 7.74
N ASP A 42 -3.75 -26.58 7.77
CA ASP A 42 -4.50 -27.79 7.42
C ASP A 42 -4.64 -27.99 5.90
N TYR A 43 -4.19 -27.02 5.09
CA TYR A 43 -4.23 -27.09 3.63
C TYR A 43 -2.97 -27.79 3.08
N ASP A 44 -3.16 -28.83 2.27
CA ASP A 44 -2.06 -29.65 1.75
C ASP A 44 -1.46 -29.11 0.44
N GLY A 45 -2.13 -28.15 -0.20
CA GLY A 45 -1.68 -27.54 -1.44
C GLY A 45 -0.61 -26.45 -1.25
N THR A 46 -0.32 -25.72 -2.32
CA THR A 46 0.72 -24.69 -2.27
C THR A 46 0.19 -23.40 -1.66
N VAL A 47 0.92 -22.83 -0.70
CA VAL A 47 0.64 -21.49 -0.17
C VAL A 47 1.82 -20.57 -0.46
N LEU A 48 1.55 -19.43 -1.11
CA LEU A 48 2.58 -18.41 -1.36
C LEU A 48 2.06 -17.02 -1.03
N HIS A 49 2.94 -16.13 -0.59
CA HIS A 49 2.63 -14.70 -0.51
C HIS A 49 2.76 -14.07 -1.90
N SER A 50 2.02 -13.00 -2.19
CA SER A 50 2.07 -12.31 -3.49
C SER A 50 3.50 -11.90 -3.91
N SER A 51 4.39 -11.63 -2.96
CA SER A 51 5.80 -11.32 -3.23
C SER A 51 6.65 -12.50 -3.74
N ALA A 52 6.15 -13.72 -3.62
CA ALA A 52 6.77 -14.95 -4.11
C ALA A 52 6.02 -15.52 -5.32
N TYR A 53 4.97 -14.85 -5.79
CA TYR A 53 4.27 -15.21 -7.01
C TYR A 53 5.15 -14.93 -8.23
N GLY A 54 5.26 -15.91 -9.13
CA GLY A 54 6.04 -15.83 -10.36
C GLY A 54 5.18 -15.46 -11.56
N SER A 55 4.47 -16.45 -12.10
CA SER A 55 3.65 -16.33 -13.32
C SER A 55 2.40 -17.21 -13.25
N GLY A 56 1.33 -16.77 -13.90
CA GLY A 56 0.07 -17.51 -13.99
C GLY A 56 0.16 -18.76 -14.88
N GLU A 57 1.13 -18.82 -15.80
CA GLU A 57 1.34 -19.95 -16.72
C GLU A 57 1.53 -21.29 -15.98
N GLU A 58 2.17 -21.26 -14.82
CA GLU A 58 2.43 -22.44 -13.98
C GLU A 58 1.14 -23.08 -13.44
N TRP A 59 0.02 -22.34 -13.49
CA TRP A 59 -1.26 -22.70 -12.87
C TRP A 59 -2.40 -22.86 -13.89
N ALA A 60 -2.08 -22.99 -15.18
CA ALA A 60 -3.07 -23.22 -16.23
C ALA A 60 -3.97 -24.44 -15.92
N GLY A 61 -5.29 -24.25 -16.00
CA GLY A 61 -6.30 -25.27 -15.69
C GLY A 61 -6.44 -25.64 -14.21
N ARG A 62 -5.63 -25.07 -13.31
CA ARG A 62 -5.67 -25.29 -11.87
C ARG A 62 -6.72 -24.41 -11.21
N LYS A 63 -7.15 -24.80 -10.01
CA LYS A 63 -8.04 -23.99 -9.17
C LYS A 63 -7.22 -23.18 -8.21
N VAL A 64 -7.35 -21.86 -8.24
CA VAL A 64 -6.52 -20.95 -7.46
C VAL A 64 -7.37 -20.02 -6.62
N ILE A 65 -7.01 -19.90 -5.35
CA ILE A 65 -7.60 -18.94 -4.43
C ILE A 65 -6.62 -17.77 -4.24
N VAL A 66 -7.11 -16.54 -4.41
CA VAL A 66 -6.36 -15.32 -4.10
C VAL A 66 -6.98 -14.66 -2.87
N LEU A 67 -6.28 -14.71 -1.74
CA LEU A 67 -6.75 -14.14 -0.48
C LEU A 67 -6.34 -12.67 -0.37
N GLY A 68 -7.28 -11.79 -0.69
CA GLY A 68 -7.10 -10.33 -0.68
C GLY A 68 -7.53 -9.69 -1.99
N THR A 69 -8.12 -8.51 -1.89
CA THR A 69 -8.71 -7.77 -3.02
C THR A 69 -8.06 -6.40 -3.24
N GLY A 70 -6.84 -6.18 -2.75
CA GLY A 70 -6.08 -4.96 -3.10
C GLY A 70 -5.44 -5.06 -4.50
N ASN A 71 -4.52 -4.15 -4.82
CA ASN A 71 -3.76 -4.16 -6.08
C ASN A 71 -3.18 -5.55 -6.42
N SER A 72 -2.29 -6.10 -5.58
CA SER A 72 -1.69 -7.41 -5.84
C SER A 72 -2.70 -8.54 -5.98
N GLY A 73 -3.86 -8.44 -5.32
CA GLY A 73 -4.90 -9.46 -5.41
C GLY A 73 -5.55 -9.48 -6.79
N HIS A 74 -5.91 -8.30 -7.29
CA HIS A 74 -6.49 -8.16 -8.62
C HIS A 74 -5.48 -8.44 -9.73
N ASP A 75 -4.25 -7.90 -9.65
CA ASP A 75 -3.23 -8.10 -10.67
C ASP A 75 -2.90 -9.59 -10.85
N ILE A 76 -2.72 -10.31 -9.73
CA ILE A 76 -2.44 -11.75 -9.75
C ILE A 76 -3.66 -12.54 -10.22
N ALA A 77 -4.87 -12.18 -9.78
CA ALA A 77 -6.08 -12.87 -10.21
C ALA A 77 -6.32 -12.72 -11.72
N GLN A 78 -6.07 -11.53 -12.28
CA GLN A 78 -6.16 -11.28 -13.71
C GLN A 78 -5.09 -12.04 -14.49
N ASP A 79 -3.84 -12.07 -14.02
CA ASP A 79 -2.76 -12.84 -14.65
C ASP A 79 -3.04 -14.35 -14.64
N LEU A 80 -3.47 -14.89 -13.51
CA LEU A 80 -3.89 -16.30 -13.39
C LEU A 80 -5.04 -16.64 -14.35
N HIS A 81 -6.08 -15.79 -14.39
CA HIS A 81 -7.22 -15.99 -15.28
C HIS A 81 -6.81 -15.93 -16.75
N ALA A 82 -5.99 -14.94 -17.14
CA ALA A 82 -5.49 -14.80 -18.51
C ALA A 82 -4.68 -16.03 -18.97
N ASN A 83 -4.05 -16.74 -18.03
CA ASN A 83 -3.30 -17.98 -18.27
C ASN A 83 -4.15 -19.26 -18.09
N GLY A 84 -5.48 -19.13 -17.97
CA GLY A 84 -6.40 -20.26 -17.95
C GLY A 84 -6.58 -20.95 -16.60
N ALA A 85 -6.17 -20.34 -15.49
CA ALA A 85 -6.50 -20.82 -14.15
C ALA A 85 -7.95 -20.48 -13.78
N HIS A 86 -8.58 -21.31 -12.96
CA HIS A 86 -9.89 -21.05 -12.37
C HIS A 86 -9.72 -20.29 -11.05
N VAL A 87 -9.94 -18.98 -11.08
CA VAL A 87 -9.60 -18.09 -9.96
C VAL A 87 -10.81 -17.78 -9.09
N THR A 88 -10.62 -17.79 -7.78
CA THR A 88 -11.57 -17.24 -6.80
C THR A 88 -10.85 -16.29 -5.85
N MET A 89 -11.32 -15.05 -5.79
CA MET A 89 -10.83 -14.05 -4.84
C MET A 89 -11.59 -14.16 -3.51
N ILE A 90 -10.84 -14.11 -2.39
CA ILE A 90 -11.43 -14.02 -1.06
C ILE A 90 -11.33 -12.58 -0.57
N GLN A 91 -12.48 -11.95 -0.34
CA GLN A 91 -12.58 -10.60 0.19
C GLN A 91 -12.80 -10.62 1.70
N ARG A 92 -11.85 -10.08 2.46
CA ARG A 92 -12.00 -9.91 3.91
C ARG A 92 -12.61 -8.58 4.31
N ASN A 93 -12.10 -7.51 3.73
CA ASN A 93 -12.55 -6.15 4.01
C ASN A 93 -12.99 -5.49 2.69
N PRO A 94 -13.88 -4.48 2.77
CA PRO A 94 -14.18 -3.66 1.60
C PRO A 94 -12.92 -3.11 0.92
N THR A 95 -13.02 -2.88 -0.39
CA THR A 95 -11.95 -2.30 -1.20
C THR A 95 -12.50 -1.16 -2.03
N LEU A 96 -11.72 -0.09 -2.15
CA LEU A 96 -12.01 0.99 -3.09
C LEU A 96 -11.56 0.58 -4.49
N ILE A 97 -12.51 0.50 -5.42
CA ILE A 97 -12.25 0.25 -6.83
C ILE A 97 -12.38 1.58 -7.58
N VAL A 98 -11.40 1.88 -8.42
CA VAL A 98 -11.41 3.07 -9.29
C VAL A 98 -10.75 2.72 -10.61
N SER A 99 -11.37 3.05 -11.74
CA SER A 99 -10.77 2.80 -13.06
C SER A 99 -9.53 3.67 -13.26
N VAL A 100 -8.48 3.12 -13.87
CA VAL A 100 -7.27 3.90 -14.19
C VAL A 100 -7.62 5.13 -15.01
N GLU A 101 -8.44 4.94 -16.04
CA GLU A 101 -8.96 6.00 -16.90
C GLU A 101 -10.49 6.06 -16.83
N PRO A 102 -11.09 7.26 -16.75
CA PRO A 102 -10.45 8.56 -16.41
C PRO A 102 -10.26 8.74 -14.89
N SER A 103 -10.87 7.89 -14.08
CA SER A 103 -11.24 8.18 -12.69
C SER A 103 -10.04 8.33 -11.74
N ALA A 104 -9.00 7.50 -11.88
CA ALA A 104 -7.81 7.58 -11.03
C ALA A 104 -6.89 8.76 -11.38
N GLN A 105 -7.01 9.34 -12.58
CA GLN A 105 -6.21 10.49 -13.03
C GLN A 105 -6.72 11.84 -12.51
N LEU A 106 -7.99 11.92 -12.07
CA LEU A 106 -8.60 13.18 -11.64
C LEU A 106 -7.78 13.97 -10.59
N PRO A 107 -7.16 13.36 -9.57
CA PRO A 107 -6.30 14.10 -8.64
C PRO A 107 -5.04 14.71 -9.27
N TYR A 108 -4.65 14.23 -10.45
CA TYR A 108 -3.49 14.69 -11.20
C TYR A 108 -3.84 15.65 -12.34
N ALA A 109 -5.12 15.99 -12.55
CA ALA A 109 -5.54 16.91 -13.62
C ALA A 109 -4.78 18.25 -13.62
N LEU A 110 -4.36 18.74 -12.44
CA LEU A 110 -3.52 19.93 -12.31
C LEU A 110 -2.20 19.82 -13.11
N TYR A 111 -1.62 18.64 -13.22
CA TYR A 111 -0.34 18.43 -13.92
C TYR A 111 -0.51 18.31 -15.43
N ASP A 112 -1.72 18.01 -15.91
CA ASP A 112 -2.04 17.92 -17.34
C ASP A 112 -2.58 19.25 -17.89
N GLU A 113 -3.36 19.98 -17.10
CA GLU A 113 -4.08 21.20 -17.54
C GLU A 113 -3.52 22.50 -16.93
N GLY A 114 -2.66 22.38 -15.92
CA GLY A 114 -2.22 23.50 -15.09
C GLY A 114 -1.11 24.37 -15.70
N PRO A 115 -0.56 25.29 -14.88
CA PRO A 115 0.61 26.10 -15.25
C PRO A 115 1.86 25.22 -15.39
N ASP A 116 3.05 25.84 -15.46
CA ASP A 116 4.26 25.05 -15.51
C ASP A 116 4.43 24.16 -14.26
N LEU A 117 5.24 23.11 -14.41
CA LEU A 117 5.43 22.07 -13.39
C LEU A 117 5.80 22.63 -12.01
N ARG A 118 6.57 23.73 -11.96
CA ARG A 118 7.01 24.33 -10.69
C ARG A 118 5.84 24.99 -9.96
N ASP A 119 4.94 25.62 -10.70
CA ASP A 119 3.74 26.21 -10.13
C ASP A 119 2.75 25.13 -9.68
N CYS A 120 2.60 24.04 -10.43
CA CYS A 120 1.80 22.88 -10.02
C CYS A 120 2.31 22.27 -8.70
N ASP A 121 3.64 22.13 -8.56
CA ASP A 121 4.27 21.66 -7.32
C ASP A 121 3.97 22.57 -6.13
N LEU A 122 4.10 23.88 -6.35
CA LEU A 122 3.88 24.88 -5.31
C LEU A 122 2.44 24.82 -4.84
N ILE A 123 1.49 24.74 -5.77
CA ILE A 123 0.07 24.58 -5.47
C ILE A 123 -0.12 23.30 -4.64
N ALA A 124 0.34 22.16 -5.14
CA ALA A 124 0.17 20.86 -4.48
C ALA A 124 0.78 20.81 -3.07
N ALA A 125 1.91 21.47 -2.84
CA ALA A 125 2.59 21.50 -1.53
C ALA A 125 2.01 22.55 -0.57
N SER A 126 1.34 23.59 -1.08
CA SER A 126 0.84 24.72 -0.29
C SER A 126 -0.60 24.57 0.21
N MET A 127 -1.36 23.60 -0.30
CA MET A 127 -2.76 23.41 0.07
C MET A 127 -2.90 22.83 1.48
N PRO A 128 -3.63 23.50 2.40
CA PRO A 128 -3.88 22.97 3.74
C PRO A 128 -4.64 21.62 3.69
N LEU A 129 -4.30 20.70 4.60
CA LEU A 129 -4.87 19.35 4.60
C LEU A 129 -6.40 19.30 4.62
N PRO A 130 -7.13 20.15 5.39
CA PRO A 130 -8.59 20.18 5.35
C PRO A 130 -9.14 20.53 3.96
N LEU A 131 -8.48 21.42 3.23
CA LEU A 131 -8.87 21.78 1.88
C LEU A 131 -8.57 20.63 0.90
N VAL A 132 -7.39 20.00 1.01
CA VAL A 132 -7.03 18.83 0.22
C VAL A 132 -8.04 17.69 0.42
N ARG A 133 -8.44 17.41 1.66
CA ARG A 133 -9.51 16.42 1.97
C ARG A 133 -10.81 16.79 1.27
N LYS A 134 -11.23 18.05 1.36
CA LYS A 134 -12.48 18.50 0.72
C LYS A 134 -12.43 18.37 -0.80
N THR A 135 -11.31 18.71 -1.43
CA THR A 135 -11.11 18.50 -2.88
C THR A 135 -11.20 17.02 -3.25
N HIS A 136 -10.59 16.14 -2.47
CA HIS A 136 -10.62 14.70 -2.75
C HIS A 136 -12.01 14.08 -2.54
N GLN A 137 -12.84 14.62 -1.65
CA GLN A 137 -14.25 14.23 -1.55
C GLN A 137 -15.01 14.54 -2.84
N MET A 138 -14.78 15.70 -3.43
CA MET A 138 -15.41 16.09 -4.70
C MET A 138 -14.92 15.21 -5.85
N ILE A 139 -13.61 14.96 -5.92
CA ILE A 139 -13.02 14.06 -6.92
C ILE A 139 -13.60 12.65 -6.77
N THR A 140 -13.68 12.13 -5.55
CA THR A 140 -14.22 10.77 -5.31
C THR A 140 -15.68 10.66 -5.70
N ALA A 141 -16.49 11.69 -5.43
CA ALA A 141 -17.87 11.73 -5.92
C ALA A 141 -17.93 11.69 -7.46
N GLN A 142 -17.07 12.46 -8.14
CA GLN A 142 -16.99 12.44 -9.61
C GLN A 142 -16.50 11.08 -10.14
N SER A 143 -15.44 10.50 -9.58
CA SER A 143 -14.94 9.16 -9.96
C SER A 143 -16.02 8.10 -9.85
N ARG A 144 -16.86 8.16 -8.81
CA ARG A 144 -17.97 7.21 -8.62
C ARG A 144 -19.05 7.33 -9.68
N GLU A 145 -19.35 8.54 -10.15
CA GLU A 145 -20.29 8.71 -11.26
C GLU A 145 -19.71 8.20 -12.59
N LEU A 146 -18.41 8.42 -12.83
CA LEU A 146 -17.73 7.93 -14.02
C LEU A 146 -17.63 6.39 -14.03
N ASP A 147 -17.34 5.78 -12.89
CA ASP A 147 -17.20 4.33 -12.74
C ASP A 147 -18.52 3.63 -12.37
N LYS A 148 -19.66 4.35 -12.37
CA LYS A 148 -20.93 3.90 -11.78
C LYS A 148 -21.36 2.52 -12.26
N GLU A 149 -21.30 2.28 -13.57
CA GLU A 149 -21.70 1.01 -14.16
C GLU A 149 -20.89 -0.16 -13.60
N LEU A 150 -19.57 -0.03 -13.53
CA LEU A 150 -18.70 -1.07 -12.98
C LEU A 150 -18.98 -1.29 -11.48
N LEU A 151 -19.10 -0.21 -10.71
CA LEU A 151 -19.34 -0.28 -9.27
C LEU A 151 -20.69 -0.93 -8.94
N ASP A 152 -21.73 -0.65 -9.73
CA ASP A 152 -23.05 -1.28 -9.59
C ASP A 152 -22.95 -2.79 -9.86
N ARG A 153 -22.32 -3.22 -10.98
CA ARG A 153 -22.14 -4.65 -11.30
C ARG A 153 -21.31 -5.39 -10.24
N LEU A 154 -20.26 -4.76 -9.70
CA LEU A 154 -19.48 -5.32 -8.59
C LEU A 154 -20.34 -5.53 -7.34
N THR A 155 -21.20 -4.56 -7.03
CA THR A 155 -22.12 -4.66 -5.89
C THR A 155 -23.14 -5.79 -6.09
N GLU A 156 -23.64 -5.97 -7.32
CA GLU A 156 -24.59 -7.05 -7.68
C GLU A 156 -24.00 -8.45 -7.45
N VAL A 157 -22.70 -8.65 -7.73
CA VAL A 157 -22.01 -9.92 -7.44
C VAL A 157 -21.54 -10.05 -5.99
N GLY A 158 -21.89 -9.09 -5.12
CA GLY A 158 -21.60 -9.13 -3.69
C GLY A 158 -20.22 -8.60 -3.29
N PHE A 159 -19.52 -7.90 -4.19
CA PHE A 159 -18.25 -7.24 -3.86
C PHE A 159 -18.50 -6.05 -2.92
N LYS A 160 -17.81 -6.04 -1.79
CA LYS A 160 -17.93 -4.95 -0.81
C LYS A 160 -17.02 -3.80 -1.19
N LEU A 161 -17.63 -2.65 -1.52
CA LEU A 161 -16.94 -1.42 -1.86
C LEU A 161 -16.76 -0.50 -0.64
N ASP A 162 -15.70 0.29 -0.65
CA ASP A 162 -15.57 1.47 0.22
C ASP A 162 -14.95 2.64 -0.58
N TYR A 163 -15.00 3.84 -0.02
CA TYR A 163 -14.57 5.07 -0.71
C TYR A 163 -13.53 5.87 0.09
N GLY A 164 -12.82 5.20 1.00
CA GLY A 164 -11.92 5.85 1.94
C GLY A 164 -12.65 6.50 3.12
N ARG A 165 -11.88 6.92 4.13
CA ARG A 165 -12.44 7.62 5.28
C ARG A 165 -13.03 8.95 4.82
N ASP A 166 -14.26 9.24 5.24
CA ASP A 166 -14.98 10.46 4.86
C ASP A 166 -15.08 10.67 3.34
N ASP A 167 -15.14 9.58 2.55
CA ASP A 167 -15.21 9.59 1.08
C ASP A 167 -14.04 10.32 0.40
N THR A 168 -12.84 10.28 1.01
CA THR A 168 -11.65 10.98 0.50
C THR A 168 -10.88 10.21 -0.58
N GLY A 169 -11.37 9.04 -0.99
CA GLY A 169 -10.88 8.35 -2.17
C GLY A 169 -9.56 7.61 -2.01
N TRP A 170 -9.06 7.08 -3.13
CA TRP A 170 -7.88 6.20 -3.15
C TRP A 170 -6.61 6.91 -2.66
N GLN A 171 -6.46 8.20 -2.96
CA GLN A 171 -5.25 8.95 -2.60
C GLN A 171 -5.13 9.12 -1.09
N PHE A 172 -6.23 9.33 -0.37
CA PHE A 172 -6.19 9.34 1.10
C PHE A 172 -6.03 7.94 1.69
N LYS A 173 -6.58 6.88 1.08
CA LYS A 173 -6.25 5.50 1.50
C LYS A 173 -4.76 5.22 1.37
N TYR A 174 -4.13 5.70 0.30
CA TYR A 174 -2.67 5.62 0.13
C TYR A 174 -1.94 6.41 1.21
N LEU A 175 -2.28 7.68 1.42
CA LEU A 175 -1.60 8.55 2.37
C LEU A 175 -1.79 8.12 3.83
N GLU A 176 -2.94 7.53 4.19
CA GLU A 176 -3.25 7.12 5.56
C GLU A 176 -2.79 5.70 5.90
N ARG A 177 -2.86 4.77 4.94
CA ARG A 177 -2.63 3.34 5.19
C ARG A 177 -1.64 2.69 4.22
N GLY A 178 -1.42 3.28 3.04
CA GLY A 178 -0.58 2.69 2.01
C GLY A 178 -1.25 1.55 1.23
N GLY A 179 -2.59 1.48 1.20
CA GLY A 179 -3.30 0.44 0.46
C GLY A 179 -4.81 0.37 0.72
N GLY A 180 -5.44 -0.72 0.28
CA GLY A 180 -6.90 -0.92 0.38
C GLY A 180 -7.70 -0.34 -0.78
N TYR A 181 -7.04 -0.06 -1.89
CA TYR A 181 -7.65 0.34 -3.16
C TYR A 181 -7.10 -0.56 -4.28
N TYR A 182 -7.79 -0.54 -5.41
CA TYR A 182 -7.34 -1.12 -6.67
C TYR A 182 -7.60 -0.15 -7.82
N PHE A 183 -6.60 0.00 -8.69
CA PHE A 183 -6.72 0.71 -9.97
C PHE A 183 -7.16 -0.27 -11.05
N ASN A 184 -8.44 -0.24 -11.42
CA ASN A 184 -8.98 -1.20 -12.36
C ASN A 184 -8.41 -1.00 -13.78
N VAL A 185 -7.84 -2.09 -14.30
CA VAL A 185 -7.40 -2.28 -15.69
C VAL A 185 -8.06 -3.50 -16.35
N GLY A 186 -9.12 -4.05 -15.75
CA GLY A 186 -9.92 -5.15 -16.29
C GLY A 186 -10.25 -6.25 -15.29
N CYS A 187 -9.44 -6.45 -14.24
CA CYS A 187 -9.73 -7.50 -13.25
C CYS A 187 -11.10 -7.33 -12.58
N SER A 188 -11.51 -6.10 -12.25
CA SER A 188 -12.81 -5.87 -11.62
C SER A 188 -13.96 -6.18 -12.56
N ASP A 189 -13.77 -6.02 -13.87
CA ASP A 189 -14.74 -6.42 -14.88
C ASP A 189 -14.91 -7.95 -14.92
N LEU A 190 -13.81 -8.71 -14.82
CA LEU A 190 -13.83 -10.17 -14.72
C LEU A 190 -14.53 -10.67 -13.44
N VAL A 191 -14.37 -9.95 -12.33
CA VAL A 191 -15.11 -10.25 -11.09
C VAL A 191 -16.60 -9.93 -11.28
N ALA A 192 -16.93 -8.79 -11.89
CA ALA A 192 -18.30 -8.36 -12.14
C ALA A 192 -19.04 -9.27 -13.14
N SER A 193 -18.35 -9.87 -14.10
CA SER A 193 -18.91 -10.85 -15.05
C SER A 193 -19.02 -12.27 -14.46
N GLY A 194 -18.38 -12.52 -13.31
CA GLY A 194 -18.31 -13.84 -12.68
C GLY A 194 -17.25 -14.78 -13.28
N GLU A 195 -16.42 -14.30 -14.20
CA GLU A 195 -15.27 -15.05 -14.75
C GLU A 195 -14.21 -15.32 -13.67
N ILE A 196 -14.01 -14.37 -12.76
CA ILE A 196 -13.27 -14.56 -11.50
C ILE A 196 -14.28 -14.66 -10.36
N GLY A 197 -14.27 -15.78 -9.64
CA GLY A 197 -15.16 -16.01 -8.52
C GLY A 197 -14.87 -15.08 -7.33
N LEU A 198 -15.89 -14.83 -6.51
CA LEU A 198 -15.77 -14.02 -5.30
C LEU A 198 -16.37 -14.77 -4.11
N VAL A 199 -15.60 -14.85 -3.01
CA VAL A 199 -16.04 -15.40 -1.73
C VAL A 199 -15.74 -14.40 -0.63
N GLN A 200 -16.65 -14.23 0.32
CA GLN A 200 -16.39 -13.40 1.50
C GLN A 200 -15.62 -14.22 2.54
N PHE A 201 -14.57 -13.65 3.12
CA PHE A 201 -13.81 -14.31 4.18
C PHE A 201 -14.70 -14.66 5.38
N ALA A 202 -15.74 -13.86 5.64
CA ALA A 202 -16.71 -14.10 6.70
C ALA A 202 -17.56 -15.37 6.49
N ASP A 203 -17.64 -15.89 5.26
CA ASP A 203 -18.38 -17.10 4.93
C ASP A 203 -17.51 -18.36 5.03
N ILE A 204 -16.21 -18.20 5.30
CA ILE A 204 -15.27 -19.31 5.46
C ILE A 204 -15.43 -19.88 6.87
N ASP A 205 -15.63 -21.20 6.95
CA ASP A 205 -15.54 -21.97 8.19
C ASP A 205 -14.05 -22.22 8.51
N ARG A 206 -13.34 -22.88 7.59
CA ARG A 206 -11.91 -23.17 7.73
C ARG A 206 -11.25 -23.55 6.41
N PHE A 207 -9.93 -23.44 6.38
CA PHE A 207 -9.12 -24.11 5.37
C PHE A 207 -9.08 -25.62 5.67
N VAL A 208 -9.06 -26.43 4.61
CA VAL A 208 -9.07 -27.90 4.66
C VAL A 208 -8.03 -28.42 3.66
N ALA A 209 -7.67 -29.70 3.74
CA ALA A 209 -6.62 -30.31 2.92
C ALA A 209 -6.67 -29.94 1.43
N ASP A 210 -7.85 -29.92 0.82
CA ASP A 210 -8.07 -29.70 -0.61
C ASP A 210 -8.63 -28.31 -0.97
N GLY A 211 -8.72 -27.38 -0.02
CA GLY A 211 -9.17 -26.01 -0.29
C GLY A 211 -9.78 -25.30 0.91
N VAL A 212 -10.96 -24.69 0.72
CA VAL A 212 -11.64 -23.89 1.74
C VAL A 212 -13.08 -24.37 1.93
N ARG A 213 -13.46 -24.67 3.17
CA ARG A 213 -14.85 -24.98 3.54
C ARG A 213 -15.59 -23.71 3.93
N LEU A 214 -16.78 -23.53 3.38
CA LEU A 214 -17.70 -22.47 3.76
C LEU A 214 -18.62 -22.91 4.90
N GLN A 215 -19.21 -21.93 5.59
CA GLN A 215 -20.17 -22.13 6.68
C GLN A 215 -21.43 -22.88 6.25
N ASN A 216 -21.80 -22.83 4.97
CA ASN A 216 -22.93 -23.59 4.42
C ASN A 216 -22.58 -25.08 4.13
N GLY A 217 -21.34 -25.49 4.42
CA GLY A 217 -20.84 -26.85 4.23
C GLY A 217 -20.22 -27.12 2.85
N THR A 218 -20.33 -26.22 1.88
CA THR A 218 -19.67 -26.41 0.58
C THR A 218 -18.15 -26.25 0.72
N THR A 219 -17.41 -26.93 -0.15
CA THR A 219 -15.94 -26.81 -0.21
C THR A 219 -15.55 -26.24 -1.56
N HIS A 220 -14.76 -25.17 -1.55
CA HIS A 220 -14.12 -24.58 -2.72
C HIS A 220 -12.72 -25.19 -2.86
N PRO A 221 -12.51 -26.10 -3.82
CA PRO A 221 -11.23 -26.76 -4.00
C PRO A 221 -10.19 -25.80 -4.57
N ALA A 222 -8.94 -25.95 -4.15
CA ALA A 222 -7.81 -25.17 -4.65
C ALA A 222 -6.52 -25.98 -4.69
N ASP A 223 -5.74 -25.83 -5.76
CA ASP A 223 -4.36 -26.32 -5.89
C ASP A 223 -3.33 -25.32 -5.36
N LEU A 224 -3.70 -24.03 -5.35
CA LEU A 224 -2.89 -22.90 -4.89
C LEU A 224 -3.72 -21.91 -4.05
N ILE A 225 -3.11 -21.41 -2.98
CA ILE A 225 -3.56 -20.22 -2.25
C ILE A 225 -2.48 -19.13 -2.32
N VAL A 226 -2.83 -17.99 -2.91
CA VAL A 226 -2.01 -16.78 -2.93
C VAL A 226 -2.46 -15.84 -1.82
N LEU A 227 -1.59 -15.57 -0.86
CA LEU A 227 -1.81 -14.56 0.17
C LEU A 227 -1.47 -13.17 -0.40
N ALA A 228 -2.48 -12.48 -0.91
CA ALA A 228 -2.41 -11.08 -1.34
C ALA A 228 -2.66 -10.13 -0.15
N THR A 229 -1.92 -10.35 0.94
CA THR A 229 -2.20 -9.81 2.28
C THR A 229 -1.40 -8.55 2.63
N GLY A 230 -0.72 -7.98 1.64
CA GLY A 230 0.01 -6.72 1.72
C GLY A 230 1.39 -6.85 2.38
N PHE A 231 1.94 -5.72 2.80
CA PHE A 231 3.29 -5.64 3.36
C PHE A 231 3.27 -4.94 4.72
N LYS A 232 4.29 -5.20 5.55
CA LYS A 232 4.51 -4.45 6.79
C LYS A 232 4.99 -3.03 6.46
N GLY A 233 4.53 -2.06 7.24
CA GLY A 233 4.93 -0.65 7.11
C GLY A 233 6.39 -0.39 7.49
N GLN A 234 6.86 0.83 7.23
CA GLN A 234 8.23 1.24 7.49
C GLN A 234 8.61 1.18 8.98
N ASP A 235 7.68 1.38 9.91
CA ASP A 235 7.94 1.24 11.35
C ASP A 235 8.48 -0.14 11.70
N TYR A 236 7.95 -1.19 11.07
CA TYR A 236 8.40 -2.56 11.27
C TYR A 236 9.84 -2.74 10.75
N LEU A 237 10.15 -2.16 9.59
CA LEU A 237 11.49 -2.20 9.03
C LEU A 237 12.50 -1.45 9.92
N VAL A 238 12.14 -0.28 10.43
CA VAL A 238 12.98 0.52 11.33
C VAL A 238 13.26 -0.24 12.63
N ARG A 239 12.25 -0.86 13.24
CA ARG A 239 12.43 -1.74 14.40
C ARG A 239 13.38 -2.89 14.09
N ARG A 240 13.20 -3.55 12.96
CA ARG A 240 14.05 -4.68 12.53
C ARG A 240 15.50 -4.26 12.30
N LEU A 241 15.75 -3.08 11.74
CA LEU A 241 17.09 -2.61 11.40
C LEU A 241 17.82 -1.95 12.57
N PHE A 242 17.10 -1.20 13.41
CA PHE A 242 17.71 -0.32 14.42
C PHE A 242 17.26 -0.60 15.86
N GLY A 243 16.28 -1.49 16.06
CA GLY A 243 15.74 -1.84 17.37
C GLY A 243 14.65 -0.89 17.89
N GLU A 244 13.93 -1.35 18.92
CA GLU A 244 12.76 -0.66 19.48
C GLU A 244 13.09 0.77 19.95
N ALA A 245 14.17 0.95 20.71
CA ALA A 245 14.53 2.26 21.26
C ALA A 245 14.76 3.35 20.19
N ILE A 246 15.22 2.97 18.99
CA ILE A 246 15.39 3.91 17.88
C ILE A 246 14.06 4.15 17.16
N ALA A 247 13.28 3.10 16.94
CA ALA A 247 11.95 3.21 16.33
C ALA A 247 11.00 4.07 17.17
N ASP A 248 10.97 3.86 18.49
CA ASP A 248 10.12 4.60 19.42
C ASP A 248 10.50 6.09 19.49
N ARG A 249 11.79 6.40 19.41
CA ARG A 249 12.25 7.80 19.29
C ARG A 249 11.92 8.43 17.95
N ALA A 250 11.95 7.66 16.86
CA ALA A 250 11.53 8.16 15.55
C ALA A 250 10.02 8.48 15.56
N GLY A 251 9.22 7.62 16.21
CA GLY A 251 7.77 7.71 16.24
C GLY A 251 7.13 7.08 14.98
N PRO A 252 5.81 7.22 14.82
CA PRO A 252 5.10 6.59 13.71
C PRO A 252 5.53 7.16 12.36
N ILE A 253 5.60 6.31 11.35
CA ILE A 253 6.07 6.67 10.01
C ILE A 253 4.91 6.50 9.04
N TRP A 254 4.64 7.55 8.24
CA TRP A 254 3.50 7.59 7.32
C TRP A 254 2.14 7.77 8.01
N GLY A 255 1.12 8.16 7.24
CA GLY A 255 -0.18 8.54 7.77
C GLY A 255 -0.21 9.93 8.41
N PHE A 256 -1.40 10.35 8.82
CA PHE A 256 -1.66 11.63 9.50
C PHE A 256 -2.01 11.39 10.97
N GLY A 257 -1.52 12.24 11.87
CA GLY A 257 -2.01 12.32 13.24
C GLY A 257 -3.15 13.27 13.44
N ASP A 258 -3.72 13.21 14.64
CA ASP A 258 -4.83 14.05 15.03
C ASP A 258 -4.32 15.50 15.15
N GLY A 259 -4.82 16.38 14.27
CA GLY A 259 -4.38 17.78 14.18
C GLY A 259 -3.17 18.02 13.28
N ASP A 260 -2.47 16.97 12.83
CA ASP A 260 -1.32 17.09 11.92
C ASP A 260 -1.75 17.59 10.53
N GLN A 261 -0.93 18.42 9.89
CA GLN A 261 -1.12 18.87 8.50
C GLN A 261 -0.24 18.12 7.50
N GLU A 262 0.71 17.31 7.99
CA GLU A 262 1.74 16.65 7.19
C GLU A 262 1.79 15.15 7.48
N LEU A 263 2.37 14.38 6.56
CA LEU A 263 2.62 12.96 6.80
C LEU A 263 3.65 12.78 7.91
N ARG A 264 3.37 11.87 8.84
CA ARG A 264 4.24 11.62 9.98
C ARG A 264 5.66 11.23 9.54
N ASN A 265 6.62 12.01 10.02
CA ASN A 265 8.06 11.79 9.85
C ASN A 265 8.55 11.73 8.40
N MET A 266 7.75 12.14 7.41
CA MET A 266 8.18 12.17 6.01
C MET A 266 8.89 13.47 5.66
N TRP A 267 10.08 13.33 5.07
CA TRP A 267 10.86 14.45 4.52
C TRP A 267 11.26 15.53 5.54
N MET A 268 11.27 15.17 6.82
CA MET A 268 11.55 16.06 7.95
C MET A 268 12.47 15.42 8.98
N ARG A 269 12.96 16.23 9.92
CA ARG A 269 13.66 15.73 11.12
C ARG A 269 12.72 14.88 11.96
N THR A 270 13.23 13.76 12.46
CA THR A 270 12.50 12.87 13.38
C THR A 270 12.93 13.11 14.82
N GLY A 271 12.25 12.48 15.80
CA GLY A 271 12.71 12.50 17.19
C GLY A 271 14.01 11.71 17.43
N GLN A 272 14.42 10.86 16.48
CA GLN A 272 15.72 10.19 16.49
C GLN A 272 16.76 11.07 15.75
N PRO A 273 17.80 11.58 16.43
CA PRO A 273 18.81 12.42 15.78
C PRO A 273 19.46 11.74 14.56
N GLY A 274 19.40 12.43 13.42
CA GLY A 274 20.05 11.97 12.20
C GLY A 274 19.34 10.82 11.47
N LEU A 275 18.12 10.42 11.86
CA LEU A 275 17.30 9.50 11.08
C LEU A 275 16.26 10.29 10.28
N TRP A 276 16.13 9.98 8.99
CA TRP A 276 15.29 10.68 8.02
C TRP A 276 14.56 9.67 7.14
N PHE A 277 13.41 10.07 6.60
CA PHE A 277 12.62 9.23 5.70
C PHE A 277 12.26 9.96 4.42
N ILE A 278 12.34 9.23 3.30
CA ILE A 278 11.79 9.65 2.02
C ILE A 278 11.06 8.45 1.38
N ALA A 279 9.80 8.66 1.10
CA ALA A 279 8.94 7.73 0.38
C ALA A 279 7.89 8.55 -0.39
N GLY A 280 7.05 7.86 -1.16
CA GLY A 280 5.98 8.50 -1.93
C GLY A 280 6.04 8.21 -3.42
N SER A 281 5.12 8.83 -4.15
CA SER A 281 5.14 8.88 -5.60
C SER A 281 6.32 9.70 -6.12
N PHE A 282 6.56 9.63 -7.43
CA PHE A 282 7.61 10.42 -8.08
C PHE A 282 7.45 11.93 -7.82
N ALA A 283 6.23 12.45 -7.87
CA ALA A 283 5.96 13.86 -7.57
C ALA A 283 6.38 14.22 -6.13
N GLN A 284 6.01 13.40 -5.14
CA GLN A 284 6.40 13.63 -3.75
C GLN A 284 7.93 13.60 -3.58
N CYS A 285 8.61 12.59 -4.14
CA CYS A 285 10.07 12.51 -4.08
C CYS A 285 10.75 13.72 -4.74
N ARG A 286 10.24 14.18 -5.87
CA ARG A 286 10.76 15.34 -6.60
C ARG A 286 10.60 16.64 -5.81
N ILE A 287 9.42 16.86 -5.21
CA ILE A 287 9.14 18.05 -4.38
C ILE A 287 9.96 18.01 -3.09
N TYR A 288 9.92 16.90 -2.37
CA TYR A 288 10.38 16.86 -0.98
C TYR A 288 11.84 16.47 -0.77
N SER A 289 12.51 15.90 -1.77
CA SER A 289 13.97 15.65 -1.70
C SER A 289 14.78 16.93 -1.46
N LYS A 290 14.37 18.05 -2.07
CA LYS A 290 15.00 19.36 -1.86
C LYS A 290 14.84 19.84 -0.42
N TYR A 291 13.64 19.76 0.15
CA TYR A 291 13.39 20.18 1.54
C TYR A 291 14.15 19.32 2.53
N LEU A 292 14.20 18.00 2.34
CA LEU A 292 14.99 17.09 3.16
C LEU A 292 16.50 17.42 3.08
N GLY A 293 17.03 17.65 1.88
CA GLY A 293 18.43 18.04 1.69
C GLY A 293 18.80 19.37 2.36
N LEU A 294 17.93 20.37 2.25
CA LEU A 294 18.12 21.68 2.91
C LEU A 294 18.09 21.56 4.43
N GLN A 295 17.19 20.75 5.00
CA GLN A 295 17.15 20.51 6.45
C GLN A 295 18.41 19.79 6.95
N ILE A 296 18.90 18.78 6.23
CA ILE A 296 20.16 18.11 6.55
C ILE A 296 21.31 19.12 6.53
N LYS A 297 21.40 19.94 5.48
CA LYS A 297 22.42 20.99 5.36
C LYS A 297 22.35 21.99 6.52
N ALA A 298 21.16 22.45 6.88
CA ALA A 298 20.94 23.37 7.99
C ALA A 298 21.35 22.74 9.35
N CYS A 299 21.14 21.44 9.55
CA CYS A 299 21.64 20.72 10.74
C CYS A 299 23.18 20.71 10.77
N GLU A 300 23.82 20.48 9.62
CA GLU A 300 25.28 20.44 9.52
C GLU A 300 25.93 21.82 9.71
N GLU A 301 25.22 22.89 9.34
CA GLU A 301 25.62 24.28 9.59
C GLU A 301 25.23 24.78 10.99
N GLY A 302 24.56 23.96 11.80
CA GLY A 302 24.14 24.33 13.15
C GLY A 302 23.02 25.37 13.21
N LEU A 303 22.30 25.58 12.11
CA LEU A 303 21.18 26.52 12.03
C LEU A 303 19.92 25.97 12.72
N ILE A 304 19.78 24.65 12.75
CA ILE A 304 18.66 23.94 13.38
C ILE A 304 19.17 22.68 14.12
N PRO A 305 18.47 22.19 15.16
CA PRO A 305 18.87 20.98 15.86
C PRO A 305 18.71 19.72 15.01
N LEU A 306 19.50 18.68 15.31
CA LEU A 306 19.55 17.41 14.58
C LEU A 306 18.33 16.51 14.80
N ALA A 307 17.67 16.64 15.95
CA ALA A 307 16.39 16.00 16.23
C ALA A 307 15.28 17.06 16.26
N ARG A 308 14.07 16.63 15.90
CA ARG A 308 12.88 17.42 16.15
C ARG A 308 12.55 17.32 17.64
N GLU A 309 12.35 18.45 18.30
CA GLU A 309 11.76 18.45 19.64
C GLU A 309 10.30 17.96 19.50
N ALA A 310 9.80 17.20 20.47
CA ALA A 310 8.37 16.92 20.49
C ALA A 310 7.63 18.26 20.61
N ASP A 311 6.63 18.48 19.75
CA ASP A 311 5.80 19.68 19.83
C ASP A 311 5.29 19.79 21.28
N GLN A 312 5.58 20.94 21.93
CA GLN A 312 5.05 21.25 23.27
C GLN A 312 3.55 21.50 23.21
#